data_AF-A0A0G4GJF5-F1
#
_entry.id   AF-A0A0G4GJF5-F1
#
_cell.length_a   1.000
_cell.length_b   1.000
_cell.length_c   1.000
_cell.angle_alpha   90.00
_cell.angle_beta   90.00
_cell.angle_gamma   90.00
#
_symmetry.space_group_name_H-M   'P 1'
#
loop_
_entity.id
_entity.type
_entity.pdbx_description
1 polymer ?
#
loop_
_entity_poly.entity_id
_entity_poly.type
_entity_poly.pdbx_seq_one_letter_code
_entity_poly.pdbx_strand_id
1 'polypeptide(L)'
;MDVEGMQAYLTLDLFKLTGDDIARLKRDQGQGKRKRGDEDGGDEQEDGEHREVPIPKVKKAKKGVKGKGRKRKAGEAVARSYDPFVNPNLDHKLTIGDRLSTGGYSWLPDCLVQSADLEDNIVLNAIVNHVGIVEGSQHVEVTTEAGEVYRALKAIVTVPVGVLNPSNTSRSRIVFDPPLSEAKREAFEHVGGGGHNKVIMRFKECFWDETAQFLNTPDESVQFMNLHAFDPSKATNTLVGHLFGYFNVDREQTVTNALKVLTTMQTNGIRPSVSSLRKLLIDAEVTQWDTDVFSLGSYSYYRPGGSLEHIEDLATAHPEPDSKNGVDTRPAVFFAGEATSVSGNQCVHGAVHSGVRATTEALAAVHGVAHPMWMASEGYEE
;
A
#
# COMPACT_ATOMS: atom_id res chain seq x y z
N MET A 1 14.77 32.76 -1.09
CA MET A 1 15.90 32.21 -1.85
C MET A 1 16.05 30.78 -1.35
N ASP A 2 15.67 29.72 -2.05
CA ASP A 2 15.12 29.54 -3.39
C ASP A 2 14.14 28.36 -3.27
N VAL A 3 12.93 28.49 -3.81
CA VAL A 3 11.82 27.52 -3.64
C VAL A 3 11.58 26.74 -4.95
N GLU A 4 12.63 26.50 -5.73
CA GLU A 4 12.55 25.82 -7.04
C GLU A 4 13.09 24.38 -7.04
N GLY A 5 13.43 23.79 -5.89
CA GLY A 5 14.09 22.48 -5.82
C GLY A 5 13.26 21.26 -5.39
N MET A 6 12.06 21.42 -4.82
CA MET A 6 11.28 20.27 -4.34
C MET A 6 10.32 19.74 -5.41
N GLN A 7 10.86 18.99 -6.37
CA GLN A 7 10.05 18.03 -7.11
C GLN A 7 9.76 16.84 -6.18
N ALA A 8 8.52 16.73 -5.72
CA ALA A 8 8.01 15.51 -5.16
C ALA A 8 8.06 14.44 -6.27
N TYR A 9 9.03 13.54 -6.21
CA TYR A 9 9.03 12.33 -7.01
C TYR A 9 7.82 11.49 -6.56
N LEU A 10 6.71 11.58 -7.29
CA LEU A 10 5.69 10.55 -7.22
C LEU A 10 6.34 9.26 -7.71
N THR A 11 6.26 8.19 -6.93
CA THR A 11 6.88 6.89 -7.18
C THR A 11 6.54 6.28 -8.56
N LEU A 12 5.51 6.81 -9.24
CA LEU A 12 5.14 6.49 -10.62
C LEU A 12 6.05 7.12 -11.70
N ASP A 13 6.75 8.22 -11.41
CA ASP A 13 7.67 8.86 -12.37
C ASP A 13 9.05 8.17 -12.45
N LEU A 14 9.39 7.33 -11.46
CA LEU A 14 10.62 6.51 -11.47
C LEU A 14 10.61 5.38 -12.51
N PHE A 15 9.46 5.10 -13.14
CA PHE A 15 9.30 4.00 -14.11
C PHE A 15 8.96 4.44 -15.53
N LYS A 16 8.97 5.75 -15.82
CA LYS A 16 8.96 6.21 -17.22
C LYS A 16 10.37 6.06 -17.78
N LEU A 17 10.75 4.85 -18.15
CA LEU A 17 11.85 4.67 -19.10
C LEU A 17 11.51 5.51 -20.32
N THR A 18 12.30 6.56 -20.54
CA THR A 18 12.11 7.38 -21.73
C THR A 18 12.45 6.55 -22.96
N GLY A 19 11.97 6.96 -24.14
CA GLY A 19 12.35 6.28 -25.39
C GLY A 19 13.88 6.18 -25.56
N ASP A 20 14.62 7.12 -24.99
CA ASP A 20 16.07 7.18 -24.98
C ASP A 20 16.70 6.15 -24.03
N ASP A 21 16.10 5.90 -22.87
CA ASP A 21 16.56 4.87 -21.91
C ASP A 21 16.40 3.47 -22.50
N ILE A 22 15.27 3.21 -23.18
CA ILE A 22 15.02 1.95 -23.90
C ILE A 22 16.00 1.79 -25.07
N ALA A 23 16.29 2.87 -25.80
CA ALA A 23 17.27 2.86 -26.89
C ALA A 23 18.71 2.66 -26.40
N ARG A 24 19.05 3.12 -25.19
CA ARG A 24 20.35 2.91 -24.56
C ARG A 24 20.52 1.46 -24.11
N LEU A 25 19.52 0.90 -23.44
CA LEU A 25 19.50 -0.52 -23.02
C LEU A 25 19.61 -1.48 -24.23
N LYS A 26 18.97 -1.15 -25.36
CA LYS A 26 19.11 -1.92 -26.61
C LYS A 26 20.50 -1.80 -27.25
N ARG A 27 21.16 -0.64 -27.15
CA ARG A 27 22.53 -0.43 -27.66
C ARG A 27 23.55 -1.22 -26.84
N ASP A 28 23.39 -1.26 -25.52
CA ASP A 28 24.30 -1.98 -24.63
C ASP A 28 24.16 -3.52 -24.78
N GLN A 29 22.96 -4.02 -25.10
CA GLN A 29 22.77 -5.43 -25.47
C GLN A 29 23.36 -5.79 -26.85
N GLY A 30 23.46 -4.82 -27.78
CA GLY A 30 24.05 -5.02 -29.10
C GLY A 30 25.58 -5.07 -29.11
N GLN A 31 26.24 -4.40 -28.15
CA GLN A 31 27.71 -4.34 -28.07
C GLN A 31 28.35 -5.58 -27.40
N GLY A 32 27.58 -6.34 -26.62
CA GLY A 32 28.06 -7.60 -26.01
C GLY A 32 28.22 -8.78 -26.97
N LYS A 33 27.75 -8.68 -28.22
CA LYS A 33 27.77 -9.79 -29.20
C LYS A 33 28.82 -9.69 -30.32
N ARG A 34 29.69 -8.68 -30.34
CA ARG A 34 30.72 -8.54 -31.38
C ARG A 34 32.12 -8.33 -30.81
N LYS A 35 32.72 -9.39 -30.27
CA LYS A 35 34.19 -9.61 -30.28
C LYS A 35 34.50 -11.11 -30.26
N ARG A 36 34.40 -11.76 -31.42
CA ARG A 36 35.19 -12.94 -31.82
C ARG A 36 35.29 -12.97 -33.35
N GLY A 37 36.53 -12.88 -33.85
CA GLY A 37 36.97 -13.48 -35.11
C GLY A 37 36.72 -12.71 -36.42
N ASP A 38 37.82 -12.14 -36.93
CA ASP A 38 38.38 -12.27 -38.29
C ASP A 38 37.71 -11.61 -39.53
N GLU A 39 38.54 -10.75 -40.15
CA GLU A 39 38.81 -10.50 -41.59
C GLU A 39 37.79 -11.03 -42.63
N ASP A 40 37.23 -10.16 -43.49
CA ASP A 40 37.80 -9.75 -44.79
C ASP A 40 36.84 -8.80 -45.55
N GLY A 41 37.30 -8.20 -46.65
CA GLY A 41 36.81 -6.95 -47.28
C GLY A 41 35.40 -6.86 -47.92
N GLY A 42 35.03 -5.62 -48.28
CA GLY A 42 33.95 -5.32 -49.24
C GLY A 42 33.27 -3.96 -49.04
N ASP A 43 33.55 -3.01 -49.94
CA ASP A 43 32.86 -1.72 -50.13
C ASP A 43 31.35 -1.88 -50.40
N GLU A 44 30.53 -0.91 -49.95
CA GLU A 44 29.58 -0.16 -50.81
C GLU A 44 28.81 0.92 -50.00
N GLN A 45 28.65 2.08 -50.63
CA GLN A 45 27.91 3.27 -50.20
C GLN A 45 26.39 3.05 -50.27
N GLU A 46 25.60 3.74 -49.45
CA GLU A 46 24.54 4.66 -49.93
C GLU A 46 23.83 5.44 -48.80
N ASP A 47 23.42 6.63 -49.18
CA ASP A 47 22.90 7.77 -48.42
C ASP A 47 21.46 7.63 -47.90
N GLY A 48 21.02 8.56 -47.04
CA GLY A 48 19.62 9.04 -47.09
C GLY A 48 18.89 9.40 -45.81
N GLU A 49 19.09 10.65 -45.37
CA GLU A 49 18.07 11.60 -44.84
C GLU A 49 17.13 11.23 -43.67
N HIS A 50 17.41 11.88 -42.53
CA HIS A 50 16.45 12.23 -41.48
C HIS A 50 15.40 13.25 -41.98
N ARG A 51 14.11 13.04 -41.64
CA ARG A 51 13.08 14.09 -41.68
C ARG A 51 12.35 14.20 -40.35
N GLU A 52 12.55 15.33 -39.68
CA GLU A 52 11.78 15.81 -38.53
C GLU A 52 10.40 16.33 -38.97
N VAL A 53 9.37 16.13 -38.13
CA VAL A 53 8.00 16.63 -38.32
C VAL A 53 7.74 17.79 -37.32
N PRO A 54 7.19 18.94 -37.74
CA PRO A 54 7.12 20.14 -36.89
C PRO A 54 5.83 20.26 -36.05
N ILE A 55 6.00 20.78 -34.82
CA ILE A 55 4.94 21.13 -33.85
C ILE A 55 4.35 22.53 -34.17
N PRO A 56 3.02 22.74 -34.16
CA PRO A 56 2.42 24.06 -34.41
C PRO A 56 2.43 24.99 -33.17
N LYS A 57 2.84 26.25 -33.38
CA LYS A 57 2.78 27.36 -32.41
C LYS A 57 1.41 28.04 -32.41
N VAL A 58 0.78 28.21 -31.24
CA VAL A 58 -0.43 29.04 -31.06
C VAL A 58 -0.07 30.47 -30.66
N LYS A 59 -0.66 31.44 -31.37
CA LYS A 59 -0.42 32.89 -31.28
C LYS A 59 -1.16 33.55 -30.11
N LYS A 60 -0.47 34.45 -29.41
CA LYS A 60 -1.06 35.44 -28.47
C LYS A 60 -1.80 36.54 -29.23
N ALA A 61 -2.98 36.93 -28.75
CA ALA A 61 -3.65 38.18 -29.12
C ALA A 61 -3.99 39.00 -27.88
N LYS A 62 -3.46 40.23 -27.81
CA LYS A 62 -3.86 41.31 -26.91
C LYS A 62 -4.86 42.22 -27.62
N LYS A 63 -5.86 42.76 -26.92
CA LYS A 63 -6.41 44.11 -27.11
C LYS A 63 -7.20 44.55 -25.87
N GLY A 64 -6.92 45.77 -25.37
CA GLY A 64 -7.69 46.49 -24.33
C GLY A 64 -9.01 47.06 -24.90
N VAL A 65 -9.90 47.72 -24.13
CA VAL A 65 -9.69 48.96 -23.36
C VAL A 65 -10.88 49.25 -22.39
N LYS A 66 -10.52 49.73 -21.18
CA LYS A 66 -11.13 50.65 -20.17
C LYS A 66 -12.66 50.88 -20.03
N GLY A 67 -13.10 50.86 -18.76
CA GLY A 67 -14.21 51.69 -18.23
C GLY A 67 -14.39 51.64 -16.70
N LYS A 68 -13.96 52.72 -16.00
CA LYS A 68 -14.31 53.29 -14.66
C LYS A 68 -15.27 52.47 -13.75
N GLY A 69 -15.12 52.25 -12.44
CA GLY A 69 -14.30 52.84 -11.36
C GLY A 69 -15.18 53.03 -10.11
N ARG A 70 -14.85 52.40 -8.95
CA ARG A 70 -15.24 52.89 -7.61
C ARG A 70 -14.33 52.28 -6.52
N LYS A 71 -13.73 53.17 -5.72
CA LYS A 71 -12.74 52.93 -4.65
C LYS A 71 -13.38 52.27 -3.41
N ARG A 72 -12.67 51.36 -2.73
CA ARG A 72 -12.60 51.26 -1.25
C ARG A 72 -11.18 50.93 -0.81
N LYS A 73 -10.81 51.49 0.34
CA LYS A 73 -9.48 51.58 0.96
C LYS A 73 -9.00 50.25 1.58
N ALA A 74 -7.70 50.22 1.81
CA ALA A 74 -6.84 49.16 2.31
C ALA A 74 -7.23 48.53 3.66
N GLY A 75 -6.79 47.29 3.84
CA GLY A 75 -6.59 46.60 5.11
C GLY A 75 -5.62 45.44 4.87
N GLU A 76 -4.49 45.44 5.57
CA GLU A 76 -3.45 44.41 5.52
C GLU A 76 -4.04 43.01 5.74
N ALA A 77 -3.68 42.06 4.88
CA ALA A 77 -4.02 40.66 5.05
C ALA A 77 -3.11 40.08 6.15
N VAL A 78 -3.57 40.19 7.40
CA VAL A 78 -3.08 39.34 8.49
C VAL A 78 -3.38 37.90 8.10
N ALA A 79 -2.34 37.08 7.98
CA ALA A 79 -2.46 35.65 7.76
C ALA A 79 -3.38 35.05 8.83
N ARG A 80 -4.60 34.65 8.45
CA ARG A 80 -5.47 33.88 9.33
C ARG A 80 -4.88 32.49 9.44
N SER A 81 -4.53 32.11 10.66
CA SER A 81 -4.22 30.73 11.02
C SER A 81 -5.36 29.82 10.56
N TYR A 82 -5.00 28.74 9.87
CA TYR A 82 -5.92 27.70 9.46
C TYR A 82 -6.56 27.04 10.70
N ASP A 83 -7.89 27.06 10.75
CA ASP A 83 -8.68 26.39 11.79
C ASP A 83 -9.32 25.12 11.19
N PRO A 84 -8.84 23.92 11.58
CA PRO A 84 -9.32 22.66 11.03
C PRO A 84 -10.75 22.30 11.46
N PHE A 85 -11.40 23.06 12.36
CA PHE A 85 -12.70 22.72 12.94
C PHE A 85 -13.91 23.40 12.27
N VAL A 86 -13.71 24.26 11.26
CA VAL A 86 -14.80 25.05 10.64
C VAL A 86 -15.03 24.74 9.15
N ASN A 87 -14.06 24.17 8.44
CA ASN A 87 -14.20 23.83 7.02
C ASN A 87 -14.03 22.30 6.79
N PRO A 88 -15.11 21.51 6.84
CA PRO A 88 -15.08 20.16 6.28
C PRO A 88 -14.90 20.26 4.76
N ASN A 89 -13.70 19.93 4.30
CA ASN A 89 -13.24 20.13 2.93
C ASN A 89 -13.98 19.24 1.92
N LEU A 90 -14.85 19.86 1.11
CA LEU A 90 -15.30 19.36 -0.19
C LEU A 90 -14.29 19.69 -1.32
N ASP A 91 -13.21 20.42 -1.02
CA ASP A 91 -12.25 20.86 -2.02
C ASP A 91 -11.05 19.90 -2.08
N HIS A 92 -10.85 19.29 -3.25
CA HIS A 92 -9.77 18.38 -3.65
C HIS A 92 -8.33 18.96 -3.57
N LYS A 93 -8.03 19.82 -2.60
CA LYS A 93 -6.68 20.36 -2.37
C LYS A 93 -5.93 19.43 -1.43
N LEU A 94 -4.77 18.94 -1.88
CA LEU A 94 -3.81 18.23 -1.05
C LEU A 94 -3.30 19.21 0.02
N THR A 95 -3.83 19.09 1.23
CA THR A 95 -3.39 19.83 2.42
C THR A 95 -2.69 18.85 3.36
N ILE A 96 -1.73 19.36 4.14
CA ILE A 96 -1.05 18.60 5.19
C ILE A 96 -2.06 18.07 6.23
N GLY A 97 -1.90 16.82 6.66
CA GLY A 97 -2.68 16.15 7.71
C GLY A 97 -3.43 14.90 7.24
N ASP A 98 -3.92 14.12 8.20
CA ASP A 98 -4.65 12.88 7.94
C ASP A 98 -5.97 13.14 7.22
N ARG A 99 -6.30 12.25 6.28
CA ARG A 99 -7.50 12.33 5.46
C ARG A 99 -8.21 10.98 5.41
N LEU A 100 -9.53 11.03 5.47
CA LEU A 100 -10.39 9.86 5.32
C LEU A 100 -10.90 9.75 3.88
N SER A 101 -10.76 8.57 3.26
CA SER A 101 -11.39 8.29 1.97
C SER A 101 -12.88 7.99 2.17
N THR A 102 -13.74 8.99 2.01
CA THR A 102 -15.18 8.88 2.30
C THR A 102 -15.95 8.06 1.25
N GLY A 103 -15.36 7.85 0.07
CA GLY A 103 -15.87 6.93 -0.95
C GLY A 103 -15.48 5.46 -0.75
N GLY A 104 -14.86 5.11 0.39
CA GLY A 104 -14.15 3.84 0.57
C GLY A 104 -12.73 3.90 0.02
N TYR A 105 -11.85 2.98 0.44
CA TYR A 105 -10.45 2.94 -0.03
C TYR A 105 -10.25 1.98 -1.22
N SER A 106 -11.27 1.23 -1.65
CA SER A 106 -11.14 0.26 -2.74
C SER A 106 -10.81 0.88 -4.10
N TRP A 107 -11.13 2.17 -4.30
CA TRP A 107 -10.79 2.87 -5.54
C TRP A 107 -9.30 2.80 -5.88
N LEU A 108 -8.41 2.72 -4.88
CA LEU A 108 -6.97 2.70 -5.09
C LEU A 108 -6.53 1.39 -5.76
N PRO A 109 -6.77 0.19 -5.18
CA PRO A 109 -6.45 -1.05 -5.87
C PRO A 109 -7.23 -1.20 -7.19
N ASP A 110 -8.49 -0.80 -7.26
CA ASP A 110 -9.28 -0.85 -8.50
C ASP A 110 -8.62 -0.02 -9.62
N CYS A 111 -8.17 1.19 -9.29
CA CYS A 111 -7.47 2.08 -10.22
C CYS A 111 -6.12 1.48 -10.66
N LEU A 112 -5.36 0.86 -9.76
CA LEU A 112 -4.08 0.23 -10.11
C LEU A 112 -4.29 -0.92 -11.10
N VAL A 113 -5.29 -1.77 -10.89
CA VAL A 113 -5.63 -2.87 -11.80
C VAL A 113 -6.02 -2.33 -13.17
N GLN A 114 -6.94 -1.36 -13.22
CA GLN A 114 -7.44 -0.77 -14.46
C GLN A 114 -6.36 0.00 -15.23
N SER A 115 -5.50 0.75 -14.52
CA SER A 115 -4.47 1.57 -15.16
C SER A 115 -3.35 0.75 -15.82
N ALA A 116 -3.21 -0.51 -15.41
CA ALA A 116 -2.18 -1.43 -15.87
C ALA A 116 -2.75 -2.59 -16.72
N ASP A 117 -4.05 -2.56 -17.04
CA ASP A 117 -4.77 -3.59 -17.79
C ASP A 117 -4.53 -5.02 -17.23
N LEU A 118 -4.57 -5.16 -15.90
CA LEU A 118 -4.22 -6.40 -15.18
C LEU A 118 -5.40 -7.34 -14.92
N GLU A 119 -6.62 -6.98 -15.36
CA GLU A 119 -7.83 -7.75 -15.08
C GLU A 119 -7.71 -9.22 -15.48
N ASP A 120 -7.17 -9.48 -16.69
CA ASP A 120 -6.97 -10.83 -17.22
C ASP A 120 -5.76 -11.56 -16.59
N ASN A 121 -4.93 -10.85 -15.82
CA ASN A 121 -3.76 -11.38 -15.14
C ASN A 121 -4.02 -11.70 -13.65
N ILE A 122 -5.20 -11.37 -13.11
CA ILE A 122 -5.56 -11.64 -11.72
C ILE A 122 -6.39 -12.92 -11.63
N VAL A 123 -5.81 -13.95 -11.03
CA VAL A 123 -6.51 -15.21 -10.76
C VAL A 123 -7.07 -15.19 -9.34
N LEU A 124 -8.36 -14.94 -9.21
CA LEU A 124 -9.07 -15.01 -7.93
C LEU A 124 -9.37 -16.47 -7.55
N ASN A 125 -9.59 -16.72 -6.25
CA ASN A 125 -9.84 -18.05 -5.68
C ASN A 125 -8.70 -19.07 -5.88
N ALA A 126 -7.49 -18.60 -6.24
CA ALA A 126 -6.29 -19.42 -6.35
C ALA A 126 -5.48 -19.33 -5.05
N ILE A 127 -5.76 -20.20 -4.10
CA ILE A 127 -5.04 -20.25 -2.82
C ILE A 127 -3.69 -20.93 -3.06
N VAL A 128 -2.60 -20.20 -2.91
CA VAL A 128 -1.23 -20.74 -3.00
C VAL A 128 -0.91 -21.51 -1.72
N ASN A 129 -0.42 -22.75 -1.85
CA ASN A 129 0.07 -23.54 -0.72
C ASN A 129 1.53 -23.97 -0.84
N HIS A 130 2.14 -23.86 -2.02
CA HIS A 130 3.54 -24.22 -2.20
C HIS A 130 4.23 -23.24 -3.16
N VAL A 131 5.46 -22.85 -2.81
CA VAL A 131 6.36 -22.05 -3.62
C VAL A 131 7.71 -22.77 -3.67
N GLY A 132 8.00 -23.41 -4.81
CA GLY A 132 9.21 -24.18 -5.03
C GLY A 132 10.16 -23.52 -6.01
N ILE A 133 11.45 -23.82 -5.90
CA ILE A 133 12.46 -23.48 -6.92
C ILE A 133 12.76 -24.74 -7.73
N VAL A 134 12.65 -24.64 -9.04
CA VAL A 134 12.87 -25.78 -9.93
C VAL A 134 14.35 -26.16 -9.91
N GLU A 135 14.63 -27.42 -9.55
CA GLU A 135 15.99 -27.97 -9.41
C GLU A 135 16.87 -27.69 -10.64
N GLY A 136 18.11 -27.26 -10.40
CA GLY A 136 19.06 -26.92 -11.46
C GLY A 136 18.71 -25.65 -12.25
N SER A 137 17.73 -24.87 -11.80
CA SER A 137 17.32 -23.61 -12.40
C SER A 137 17.15 -22.50 -11.37
N GLN A 138 16.82 -21.30 -11.85
CA GLN A 138 16.45 -20.14 -11.03
C GLN A 138 14.98 -19.77 -11.15
N HIS A 139 14.16 -20.67 -11.70
CA HIS A 139 12.73 -20.49 -11.92
C HIS A 139 11.92 -20.92 -10.70
N VAL A 140 10.77 -20.29 -10.52
CA VAL A 140 9.83 -20.57 -9.44
C VAL A 140 8.64 -21.34 -9.98
N GLU A 141 8.20 -22.33 -9.22
CA GLU A 141 6.95 -23.07 -9.40
C GLU A 141 6.02 -22.79 -8.22
N VAL A 142 4.83 -22.26 -8.50
CA VAL A 142 3.80 -21.94 -7.51
C VAL A 142 2.63 -22.91 -7.68
N THR A 143 2.30 -23.63 -6.61
CA THR A 143 1.22 -24.62 -6.62
C THR A 143 0.07 -24.17 -5.73
N THR A 144 -1.14 -24.23 -6.27
CA THR A 144 -2.37 -23.89 -5.54
C THR A 144 -2.94 -25.10 -4.79
N GLU A 145 -3.85 -24.85 -3.84
CA GLU A 145 -4.64 -25.87 -3.14
C GLU A 145 -5.38 -26.79 -4.11
N ALA A 146 -5.82 -26.25 -5.25
CA ALA A 146 -6.51 -27.01 -6.31
C ALA A 146 -5.57 -27.84 -7.20
N GLY A 147 -4.25 -27.75 -6.97
CA GLY A 147 -3.22 -28.47 -7.75
C GLY A 147 -2.82 -27.78 -9.05
N GLU A 148 -3.25 -26.54 -9.28
CA GLU A 148 -2.78 -25.75 -10.43
C GLU A 148 -1.34 -25.32 -10.21
N VAL A 149 -0.57 -25.27 -11.30
CA VAL A 149 0.87 -24.99 -11.26
C VAL A 149 1.19 -23.82 -12.18
N TYR A 150 1.80 -22.78 -11.60
CA TYR A 150 2.24 -21.59 -12.30
C TYR A 150 3.77 -21.52 -12.28
N ARG A 151 4.39 -21.22 -13.43
CA ARG A 151 5.84 -21.13 -13.58
C ARG A 151 6.26 -19.73 -13.97
N ALA A 152 7.29 -19.22 -13.31
CA ALA A 152 7.82 -17.88 -13.56
C ALA A 152 9.34 -17.84 -13.41
N LEU A 153 9.97 -16.80 -13.98
CA LEU A 153 11.40 -16.55 -13.78
C LEU A 153 11.70 -16.22 -12.32
N LYS A 154 10.83 -15.43 -11.68
CA LYS A 154 10.90 -14.97 -10.29
C LYS A 154 9.48 -14.85 -9.73
N ALA A 155 9.35 -14.90 -8.41
CA ALA A 155 8.08 -14.65 -7.72
C ALA A 155 8.21 -13.48 -6.73
N ILE A 156 7.15 -12.69 -6.59
CA ILE A 156 7.03 -11.67 -5.55
C ILE A 156 5.89 -12.11 -4.62
N VAL A 157 6.21 -12.26 -3.35
CA VAL A 157 5.29 -12.71 -2.31
C VAL A 157 4.84 -11.50 -1.50
N THR A 158 3.54 -11.22 -1.54
CA THR A 158 2.90 -10.08 -0.85
C THR A 158 1.88 -10.52 0.20
N VAL A 159 1.92 -11.79 0.60
CA VAL A 159 0.95 -12.32 1.58
C VAL A 159 1.22 -11.74 2.97
N PRO A 160 0.18 -11.52 3.80
CA PRO A 160 0.34 -10.90 5.11
C PRO A 160 1.30 -11.66 6.03
N VAL A 161 1.95 -10.95 6.95
CA VAL A 161 2.91 -11.53 7.90
C VAL A 161 2.32 -12.67 8.74
N GLY A 162 1.02 -12.58 9.08
CA GLY A 162 0.31 -13.66 9.78
C GLY A 162 0.19 -14.93 8.94
N VAL A 163 0.02 -14.81 7.63
CA VAL A 163 -0.04 -15.93 6.67
C VAL A 163 1.34 -16.55 6.44
N LEU A 164 2.38 -15.71 6.31
CA LEU A 164 3.76 -16.13 6.10
C LEU A 164 4.40 -16.79 7.31
N ASN A 165 3.87 -16.54 8.51
CA ASN A 165 4.41 -17.09 9.74
C ASN A 165 4.49 -18.64 9.64
N PRO A 166 5.66 -19.27 9.85
CA PRO A 166 5.83 -20.72 9.75
C PRO A 166 4.91 -21.53 10.68
N SER A 167 4.42 -20.92 11.77
CA SER A 167 3.46 -21.51 12.71
C SER A 167 2.01 -21.51 12.22
N ASN A 168 1.71 -20.85 11.09
CA ASN A 168 0.38 -20.88 10.47
C ASN A 168 -0.02 -22.32 10.12
N THR A 169 -1.18 -22.74 10.62
CA THR A 169 -1.77 -24.08 10.39
C THR A 169 -3.07 -24.04 9.59
N SER A 170 -3.51 -22.84 9.20
CA SER A 170 -4.72 -22.66 8.40
C SER A 170 -4.49 -23.04 6.93
N ARG A 171 -5.57 -23.07 6.14
CA ARG A 171 -5.51 -23.40 4.71
C ARG A 171 -4.73 -22.40 3.85
N SER A 172 -4.43 -21.21 4.37
CA SER A 172 -3.61 -20.21 3.67
C SER A 172 -2.11 -20.45 3.81
N ARG A 173 -1.70 -21.48 4.58
CA ARG A 173 -0.28 -21.79 4.80
C ARG A 173 0.43 -22.02 3.47
N ILE A 174 1.62 -21.43 3.35
CA ILE A 174 2.52 -21.62 2.21
C ILE A 174 3.76 -22.38 2.68
N VAL A 175 4.09 -23.46 1.97
CA VAL A 175 5.34 -24.19 2.13
C VAL A 175 6.34 -23.68 1.09
N PHE A 176 7.53 -23.31 1.54
CA PHE A 176 8.63 -22.89 0.67
C PHE A 176 9.63 -24.02 0.51
N ASP A 177 10.04 -24.30 -0.73
CA ASP A 177 11.09 -25.28 -1.05
C ASP A 177 12.15 -24.65 -1.98
N PRO A 178 13.38 -24.36 -1.50
CA PRO A 178 13.90 -24.68 -0.17
C PRO A 178 13.21 -23.87 0.95
N PRO A 179 13.30 -24.32 2.22
CA PRO A 179 12.76 -23.58 3.36
C PRO A 179 13.36 -22.18 3.49
N LEU A 180 12.55 -21.21 3.94
CA LEU A 180 12.98 -19.84 4.23
C LEU A 180 14.21 -19.81 5.14
N SER A 181 15.07 -18.78 5.03
CA SER A 181 16.31 -18.66 5.81
C SER A 181 16.06 -18.61 7.33
N GLU A 182 17.10 -18.90 8.12
CA GLU A 182 17.01 -18.88 9.57
C GLU A 182 16.64 -17.49 10.12
N ALA A 183 17.30 -16.44 9.62
CA ALA A 183 17.01 -15.05 9.99
C ALA A 183 15.55 -14.69 9.71
N LYS A 184 15.03 -15.03 8.53
CA LYS A 184 13.62 -14.80 8.20
C LYS A 184 12.66 -15.58 9.11
N ARG A 185 13.00 -16.82 9.47
CA ARG A 185 12.20 -17.62 10.43
C ARG A 185 12.20 -17.01 11.82
N GLU A 186 13.35 -16.53 12.30
CA GLU A 186 13.49 -15.83 13.58
C GLU A 186 12.71 -14.51 13.59
N ALA A 187 12.70 -13.78 12.47
CA ALA A 187 11.93 -12.55 12.35
C ALA A 187 10.42 -12.75 12.60
N PHE A 188 9.85 -13.91 12.24
CA PHE A 188 8.44 -14.21 12.53
C PHE A 188 8.12 -14.44 14.03
N GLU A 189 9.13 -14.67 14.87
CA GLU A 189 8.96 -14.71 16.32
C GLU A 189 8.88 -13.29 16.92
N HIS A 190 9.49 -12.33 16.24
CA HIS A 190 9.66 -10.94 16.69
C HIS A 190 8.75 -9.93 15.98
N VAL A 191 8.14 -10.32 14.86
CA VAL A 191 7.15 -9.53 14.10
C VAL A 191 5.90 -10.38 13.88
N GLY A 192 4.74 -9.84 14.25
CA GLY A 192 3.45 -10.53 14.07
C GLY A 192 2.38 -9.63 13.47
N GLY A 193 1.22 -10.19 13.12
CA GLY A 193 0.01 -9.43 12.77
C GLY A 193 -0.78 -9.10 14.03
N GLY A 194 -0.98 -7.82 14.35
CA GLY A 194 -1.74 -7.39 15.53
C GLY A 194 -3.25 -7.51 15.33
N GLY A 195 -4.03 -7.33 16.40
CA GLY A 195 -5.48 -7.34 16.33
C GLY A 195 -6.07 -5.93 16.40
N HIS A 196 -6.64 -5.48 15.28
CA HIS A 196 -7.42 -4.24 15.22
C HIS A 196 -8.65 -4.44 14.34
N ASN A 197 -9.79 -4.64 14.99
CA ASN A 197 -11.07 -4.84 14.34
C ASN A 197 -11.96 -3.60 14.42
N LYS A 198 -13.05 -3.61 13.66
CA LYS A 198 -14.01 -2.52 13.59
C LYS A 198 -15.41 -3.06 13.73
N VAL A 199 -16.25 -2.32 14.45
CA VAL A 199 -17.71 -2.47 14.42
C VAL A 199 -18.31 -1.23 13.77
N ILE A 200 -18.79 -1.37 12.54
CA ILE A 200 -19.45 -0.31 11.78
C ILE A 200 -20.94 -0.42 12.05
N MET A 201 -21.58 0.64 12.54
CA MET A 201 -23.00 0.65 12.90
C MET A 201 -23.72 1.80 12.23
N ARG A 202 -24.78 1.50 11.48
CA ARG A 202 -25.65 2.50 10.86
C ARG A 202 -26.98 2.57 11.59
N PHE A 203 -27.41 3.78 11.95
CA PHE A 203 -28.63 4.04 12.71
C PHE A 203 -29.69 4.77 11.89
N LYS A 204 -30.95 4.70 12.34
CA LYS A 204 -32.07 5.45 11.76
C LYS A 204 -31.91 6.97 11.91
N GLU A 205 -31.32 7.40 13.00
CA GLU A 205 -31.12 8.81 13.34
C GLU A 205 -29.81 8.98 14.14
N CYS A 206 -29.21 10.17 14.07
CA CYS A 206 -28.13 10.56 14.95
C CYS A 206 -28.69 10.91 16.33
N PHE A 207 -28.15 10.27 17.37
CA PHE A 207 -28.44 10.58 18.77
C PHE A 207 -27.20 11.10 19.53
N TRP A 208 -26.14 11.41 18.78
CA TRP A 208 -24.88 11.99 19.22
C TRP A 208 -24.66 13.35 18.53
N ASP A 209 -23.56 14.03 18.87
CA ASP A 209 -23.16 15.26 18.17
C ASP A 209 -22.72 14.94 16.74
N GLU A 210 -23.52 15.35 15.76
CA GLU A 210 -23.30 15.12 14.33
C GLU A 210 -21.99 15.75 13.80
N THR A 211 -21.45 16.76 14.50
CA THR A 211 -20.27 17.51 14.08
C THR A 211 -18.97 16.97 14.67
N ALA A 212 -19.06 16.23 15.79
CA ALA A 212 -17.88 15.65 16.43
C ALA A 212 -17.35 14.48 15.60
N GLN A 213 -16.10 14.57 15.14
CA GLN A 213 -15.44 13.51 14.34
C GLN A 213 -15.13 12.25 15.15
N PHE A 214 -14.86 12.42 16.44
CA PHE A 214 -14.58 11.34 17.38
C PHE A 214 -15.43 11.52 18.62
N LEU A 215 -15.88 10.41 19.17
CA LEU A 215 -16.68 10.37 20.38
C LEU A 215 -15.86 9.72 21.50
N ASN A 216 -15.53 10.50 22.53
CA ASN A 216 -14.80 10.01 23.69
C ASN A 216 -15.70 9.16 24.57
N THR A 217 -15.29 7.91 24.79
CA THR A 217 -15.98 6.93 25.62
C THR A 217 -15.29 6.80 26.98
N PRO A 218 -16.04 6.54 28.07
CA PRO A 218 -15.44 6.19 29.35
C PRO A 218 -14.87 4.75 29.38
N ASP A 219 -15.18 3.95 28.35
CA ASP A 219 -14.70 2.58 28.19
C ASP A 219 -13.59 2.56 27.14
N GLU A 220 -12.36 2.28 27.58
CA GLU A 220 -11.16 2.26 26.74
C GLU A 220 -11.17 1.13 25.69
N SER A 221 -12.09 0.17 25.79
CA SER A 221 -12.18 -0.95 24.85
C SER A 221 -12.70 -0.56 23.46
N VAL A 222 -13.41 0.59 23.34
CA VAL A 222 -13.97 1.05 22.07
C VAL A 222 -13.84 2.57 21.94
N GLN A 223 -13.17 3.03 20.89
CA GLN A 223 -13.20 4.44 20.45
C GLN A 223 -14.12 4.57 19.23
N PHE A 224 -15.06 5.51 19.26
CA PHE A 224 -15.96 5.73 18.13
C PHE A 224 -15.50 6.88 17.23
N MET A 225 -15.37 6.59 15.95
CA MET A 225 -15.26 7.57 14.87
C MET A 225 -16.64 7.80 14.25
N ASN A 226 -17.02 9.06 14.09
CA ASN A 226 -18.30 9.47 13.54
C ASN A 226 -18.19 9.70 12.03
N LEU A 227 -18.51 8.69 11.22
CA LEU A 227 -18.45 8.81 9.77
C LEU A 227 -19.46 9.82 9.21
N HIS A 228 -20.58 10.05 9.92
CA HIS A 228 -21.54 11.11 9.55
C HIS A 228 -20.84 12.47 9.51
N ALA A 229 -19.98 12.79 10.49
CA ALA A 229 -19.26 14.07 10.52
C ALA A 229 -18.27 14.25 9.35
N PHE A 230 -17.75 13.15 8.80
CA PHE A 230 -16.81 13.18 7.68
C PHE A 230 -17.52 13.30 6.33
N ASP A 231 -18.60 12.55 6.12
CA ASP A 231 -19.39 12.60 4.88
C ASP A 231 -20.86 12.23 5.16
N PRO A 232 -21.71 13.21 5.51
CA PRO A 232 -23.10 12.95 5.82
C PRO A 232 -23.91 12.48 4.60
N SER A 233 -23.39 12.64 3.38
CA SER A 233 -24.07 12.23 2.15
C SER A 233 -23.90 10.73 1.86
N LYS A 234 -22.79 10.13 2.29
CA LYS A 234 -22.47 8.70 2.05
C LYS A 234 -22.52 7.84 3.32
N ALA A 235 -22.22 8.43 4.48
CA ALA A 235 -22.11 7.72 5.75
C ALA A 235 -23.09 8.27 6.80
N THR A 236 -24.30 8.62 6.35
CA THR A 236 -25.36 9.16 7.22
C THR A 236 -25.60 8.25 8.42
N ASN A 237 -25.59 8.83 9.60
CA ASN A 237 -25.89 8.20 10.89
C ASN A 237 -25.04 6.95 11.14
N THR A 238 -23.76 6.98 10.74
CA THR A 238 -22.86 5.83 10.82
C THR A 238 -21.70 6.10 11.78
N LEU A 239 -21.49 5.17 12.70
CA LEU A 239 -20.35 5.15 13.62
C LEU A 239 -19.44 3.97 13.30
N VAL A 240 -18.15 4.15 13.50
CA VAL A 240 -17.15 3.06 13.49
C VAL A 240 -16.54 2.98 14.88
N GLY A 241 -16.78 1.88 15.59
CA GLY A 241 -16.06 1.54 16.81
C GLY A 241 -14.77 0.83 16.48
N HIS A 242 -13.64 1.38 16.89
CA HIS A 242 -12.33 0.74 16.84
C HIS A 242 -12.19 -0.25 18.00
N LEU A 243 -11.80 -1.48 17.68
CA LEU A 243 -11.67 -2.60 18.62
C LEU A 243 -10.21 -3.05 18.64
N PHE A 244 -9.53 -2.87 19.77
CA PHE A 244 -8.09 -3.17 19.90
C PHE A 244 -7.83 -4.49 20.63
N GLY A 245 -6.88 -5.28 20.11
CA GLY A 245 -6.53 -6.60 20.62
C GLY A 245 -7.17 -7.74 19.82
N TYR A 246 -6.80 -8.99 20.16
CA TYR A 246 -7.37 -10.18 19.52
C TYR A 246 -8.80 -10.41 20.00
N PHE A 247 -9.76 -10.30 19.08
CA PHE A 247 -11.18 -10.50 19.40
C PHE A 247 -11.65 -11.90 18.97
N ASN A 248 -11.96 -12.74 19.97
CA ASN A 248 -12.71 -13.97 19.75
C ASN A 248 -14.14 -13.82 20.31
N VAL A 249 -14.82 -12.79 19.82
CA VAL A 249 -16.21 -12.47 20.21
C VAL A 249 -17.05 -12.49 18.93
N ASP A 250 -18.20 -13.14 18.99
CA ASP A 250 -19.10 -13.19 17.84
C ASP A 250 -19.64 -11.79 17.49
N ARG A 251 -20.16 -11.67 16.26
CA ARG A 251 -20.69 -10.41 15.72
C ARG A 251 -21.75 -9.79 16.62
N GLU A 252 -22.72 -10.58 17.09
CA GLU A 252 -23.86 -10.06 17.84
C GLU A 252 -23.46 -9.59 19.24
N GLN A 253 -22.57 -10.34 19.89
CA GLN A 253 -22.02 -9.94 21.18
C GLN A 253 -21.14 -8.68 21.06
N THR A 254 -20.37 -8.54 19.99
CA THR A 254 -19.55 -7.35 19.71
C THR A 254 -20.42 -6.11 19.50
N VAL A 255 -21.46 -6.22 18.66
CA VAL A 255 -22.43 -5.14 18.45
C VAL A 255 -23.12 -4.79 19.77
N THR A 256 -23.55 -5.78 20.54
CA THR A 256 -24.19 -5.56 21.84
C THR A 256 -23.28 -4.80 22.82
N ASN A 257 -21.98 -5.12 22.85
CA ASN A 257 -21.01 -4.44 23.69
C ASN A 257 -20.79 -2.99 23.23
N ALA A 258 -20.65 -2.76 21.92
CA ALA A 258 -20.55 -1.40 21.38
C ALA A 258 -21.79 -0.54 21.72
N LEU A 259 -22.99 -1.12 21.61
CA LEU A 259 -24.23 -0.46 22.01
C LEU A 259 -24.25 -0.15 23.52
N LYS A 260 -23.76 -1.04 24.38
CA LYS A 260 -23.62 -0.78 25.83
C LYS A 260 -22.73 0.43 26.07
N VAL A 261 -21.58 0.53 25.42
CA VAL A 261 -20.69 1.69 25.55
C VAL A 261 -21.41 2.97 25.12
N LEU A 262 -22.13 2.95 23.99
CA LEU A 262 -22.91 4.11 23.52
C LEU A 262 -23.99 4.57 24.52
N THR A 263 -24.58 3.66 25.30
CA THR A 263 -25.55 4.05 26.35
C THR A 263 -24.95 4.96 27.43
N THR A 264 -23.62 4.98 27.55
CA THR A 264 -22.92 5.78 28.56
C THR A 264 -22.66 7.22 28.13
N MET A 265 -22.82 7.53 26.84
CA MET A 265 -22.31 8.76 26.23
C MET A 265 -23.29 9.96 26.24
N GLN A 266 -24.52 9.78 26.72
CA GLN A 266 -25.55 10.81 26.54
C GLN A 266 -25.49 11.91 27.62
N THR A 267 -25.56 13.16 27.17
CA THR A 267 -25.29 14.39 27.93
C THR A 267 -26.55 15.08 28.50
N ASN A 268 -27.75 14.65 28.11
CA ASN A 268 -29.02 15.31 28.46
C ASN A 268 -29.85 14.57 29.53
N GLY A 269 -29.21 13.76 30.39
CA GLY A 269 -29.84 13.15 31.57
C GLY A 269 -30.71 11.90 31.31
N ILE A 270 -30.98 11.55 30.05
CA ILE A 270 -31.61 10.28 29.66
C ILE A 270 -30.52 9.38 29.08
N ARG A 271 -30.28 8.22 29.69
CA ARG A 271 -29.43 7.17 29.11
C ARG A 271 -30.31 6.20 28.33
N PRO A 272 -30.03 5.94 27.05
CA PRO A 272 -30.84 5.03 26.27
C PRO A 272 -30.53 3.60 26.73
N SER A 273 -31.54 2.73 26.74
CA SER A 273 -31.26 1.31 26.95
C SER A 273 -30.60 0.71 25.71
N VAL A 274 -29.83 -0.37 25.87
CA VAL A 274 -29.32 -1.15 24.72
C VAL A 274 -30.45 -1.57 23.80
N SER A 275 -31.60 -1.97 24.35
CA SER A 275 -32.79 -2.33 23.58
C SER A 275 -33.36 -1.17 22.76
N SER A 276 -33.26 0.06 23.28
CA SER A 276 -33.67 1.27 22.54
C SER A 276 -32.73 1.54 21.37
N LEU A 277 -31.41 1.51 21.60
CA LEU A 277 -30.43 1.71 20.53
C LEU A 277 -30.49 0.60 19.48
N ARG A 278 -30.73 -0.65 19.89
CA ARG A 278 -30.88 -1.78 18.97
C ARG A 278 -32.08 -1.62 18.02
N LYS A 279 -33.15 -0.94 18.44
CA LYS A 279 -34.30 -0.61 17.58
C LYS A 279 -33.99 0.47 16.54
N LEU A 280 -33.00 1.32 16.83
CA LEU A 280 -32.49 2.35 15.93
C LEU A 280 -31.43 1.81 14.96
N LEU A 281 -30.72 0.74 15.35
CA LEU A 281 -29.72 0.10 14.50
C LEU A 281 -30.38 -0.46 13.23
N ILE A 282 -29.98 0.05 12.08
CA ILE A 282 -30.38 -0.44 10.77
C ILE A 282 -29.54 -1.65 10.40
N ASP A 283 -28.23 -1.51 10.57
CA ASP A 283 -27.25 -2.52 10.16
C ASP A 283 -25.96 -2.37 10.96
N ALA A 284 -25.22 -3.47 11.10
CA ALA A 284 -23.91 -3.45 11.72
C ALA A 284 -22.98 -4.52 11.16
N GLU A 285 -21.76 -4.14 10.79
CA GLU A 285 -20.72 -5.06 10.31
C GLU A 285 -19.55 -5.09 11.29
N VAL A 286 -18.99 -6.28 11.51
CA VAL A 286 -17.85 -6.49 12.43
C VAL A 286 -16.74 -7.18 11.66
N THR A 287 -15.56 -6.56 11.61
CA THR A 287 -14.38 -7.20 11.01
C THR A 287 -13.77 -8.20 11.99
N GLN A 288 -13.14 -9.25 11.46
CA GLN A 288 -12.42 -10.26 12.26
C GLN A 288 -11.10 -10.62 11.56
N TRP A 289 -10.19 -9.65 11.46
CA TRP A 289 -8.91 -9.79 10.76
C TRP A 289 -8.02 -10.89 11.34
N ASP A 290 -8.14 -11.13 12.64
CA ASP A 290 -7.36 -12.12 13.38
C ASP A 290 -7.73 -13.57 13.02
N THR A 291 -8.98 -13.81 12.61
CA THR A 291 -9.51 -15.13 12.26
C THR A 291 -9.72 -15.31 10.76
N ASP A 292 -9.65 -14.23 9.98
CA ASP A 292 -9.55 -14.31 8.53
C ASP A 292 -8.28 -15.06 8.15
N VAL A 293 -8.44 -16.24 7.57
CA VAL A 293 -7.34 -17.14 7.22
C VAL A 293 -6.38 -16.51 6.21
N PHE A 294 -6.79 -15.51 5.43
CA PHE A 294 -5.92 -14.84 4.46
C PHE A 294 -5.25 -13.57 5.00
N SER A 295 -5.52 -13.21 6.26
CA SER A 295 -4.95 -12.04 6.93
C SER A 295 -4.18 -12.45 8.19
N LEU A 296 -4.82 -13.22 9.09
CA LEU A 296 -4.29 -13.69 10.38
C LEU A 296 -3.71 -12.55 11.23
N GLY A 297 -4.44 -11.44 11.26
CA GLY A 297 -4.07 -10.17 11.89
C GLY A 297 -4.42 -8.98 10.99
N SER A 298 -4.45 -7.78 11.56
CA SER A 298 -4.76 -6.53 10.85
C SER A 298 -3.55 -5.94 10.13
N TYR A 299 -2.43 -5.78 10.84
CA TYR A 299 -1.19 -5.20 10.32
C TYR A 299 -0.01 -5.57 11.23
N SER A 300 1.21 -5.49 10.69
CA SER A 300 2.43 -5.89 11.37
C SER A 300 2.69 -5.11 12.66
N TYR A 301 3.33 -5.71 13.66
CA TYR A 301 3.82 -5.00 14.84
C TYR A 301 5.05 -5.70 15.42
N TYR A 302 5.84 -4.96 16.18
CA TYR A 302 6.96 -5.52 16.93
C TYR A 302 6.46 -6.25 18.17
N ARG A 303 6.78 -7.54 18.27
CA ARG A 303 6.68 -8.28 19.52
C ARG A 303 7.80 -7.86 20.46
N PRO A 304 7.71 -8.15 21.77
CA PRO A 304 8.83 -7.94 22.69
C PRO A 304 10.12 -8.56 22.12
N GLY A 305 11.19 -7.77 22.03
CA GLY A 305 12.45 -8.17 21.39
C GLY A 305 12.56 -7.83 19.90
N GLY A 306 11.48 -7.41 19.25
CA GLY A 306 11.51 -6.99 17.84
C GLY A 306 12.26 -5.69 17.61
N SER A 307 12.85 -5.59 16.42
CA SER A 307 13.72 -4.50 15.99
C SER A 307 13.56 -4.27 14.48
N LEU A 308 14.07 -3.15 13.98
CA LEU A 308 14.07 -2.84 12.54
C LEU A 308 14.74 -3.95 11.70
N GLU A 309 15.80 -4.57 12.23
CA GLU A 309 16.52 -5.69 11.58
C GLU A 309 15.57 -6.84 11.24
N HIS A 310 14.61 -7.16 12.11
CA HIS A 310 13.63 -8.21 11.83
C HIS A 310 12.69 -7.85 10.66
N ILE A 311 12.36 -6.57 10.44
CA ILE A 311 11.59 -6.14 9.27
C ILE A 311 12.45 -6.26 7.99
N GLU A 312 13.73 -5.95 8.10
CA GLU A 312 14.70 -6.12 7.01
C GLU A 312 14.87 -7.60 6.65
N ASP A 313 14.98 -8.49 7.65
CA ASP A 313 15.01 -9.94 7.47
C ASP A 313 13.74 -10.46 6.78
N LEU A 314 12.56 -9.94 7.14
CA LEU A 314 11.32 -10.24 6.42
C LEU A 314 11.36 -9.76 4.96
N ALA A 315 12.07 -8.67 4.66
CA ALA A 315 12.22 -8.13 3.30
C ALA A 315 13.26 -8.88 2.44
N THR A 316 14.20 -9.64 3.04
CA THR A 316 15.26 -10.35 2.30
C THR A 316 14.70 -11.28 1.21
N ALA A 317 15.38 -11.34 0.07
CA ALA A 317 15.02 -12.26 -1.01
C ALA A 317 15.44 -13.70 -0.68
N HIS A 318 14.82 -14.68 -1.35
CA HIS A 318 14.95 -16.11 -1.08
C HIS A 318 15.25 -16.94 -2.36
N PRO A 319 16.18 -17.91 -2.31
CA PRO A 319 17.20 -18.05 -1.28
C PRO A 319 18.11 -16.82 -1.26
N GLU A 320 18.74 -16.59 -0.11
CA GLU A 320 19.78 -15.58 -0.03
C GLU A 320 20.93 -15.96 -0.98
N PRO A 321 21.56 -14.98 -1.66
CA PRO A 321 22.65 -15.27 -2.58
C PRO A 321 23.81 -15.94 -1.82
N ASP A 322 24.10 -17.21 -2.13
CA ASP A 322 25.30 -17.90 -1.66
C ASP A 322 26.29 -18.08 -2.81
N SER A 323 27.40 -17.35 -2.77
CA SER A 323 28.46 -17.45 -3.77
C SER A 323 29.45 -18.59 -3.50
N LYS A 324 29.29 -19.38 -2.43
CA LYS A 324 30.35 -20.27 -1.92
C LYS A 324 30.73 -21.42 -2.84
N ASN A 325 29.92 -21.78 -3.84
CA ASN A 325 30.15 -22.95 -4.70
C ASN A 325 30.19 -22.66 -6.21
N GLY A 326 30.28 -21.38 -6.63
CA GLY A 326 30.38 -21.03 -8.06
C GLY A 326 29.10 -21.26 -8.88
N VAL A 327 27.97 -21.57 -8.22
CA VAL A 327 26.63 -21.57 -8.80
C VAL A 327 26.07 -20.16 -8.65
N ASP A 328 25.51 -19.59 -9.73
CA ASP A 328 24.77 -18.33 -9.66
C ASP A 328 23.47 -18.58 -8.87
N THR A 329 23.48 -18.23 -7.58
CA THR A 329 22.40 -18.41 -6.60
C THR A 329 21.52 -17.17 -6.47
N ARG A 330 21.43 -16.36 -7.54
CA ARG A 330 20.58 -15.18 -7.56
C ARG A 330 19.17 -15.50 -7.00
N PRO A 331 18.61 -14.65 -6.13
CA PRO A 331 17.33 -14.94 -5.49
C PRO A 331 16.23 -15.22 -6.50
N ALA A 332 15.31 -16.13 -6.17
CA ALA A 332 14.20 -16.52 -7.02
C ALA A 332 12.86 -15.93 -6.54
N VAL A 333 12.74 -15.72 -5.24
CA VAL A 333 11.54 -15.24 -4.56
C VAL A 333 11.87 -13.95 -3.82
N PHE A 334 11.04 -12.92 -3.98
CA PHE A 334 11.18 -11.62 -3.32
C PHE A 334 9.96 -11.35 -2.45
N PHE A 335 10.10 -10.51 -1.43
CA PHE A 335 9.03 -10.24 -0.48
C PHE A 335 8.69 -8.76 -0.46
N ALA A 336 7.39 -8.47 -0.47
CA ALA A 336 6.83 -7.13 -0.37
C ALA A 336 5.58 -7.15 0.51
N GLY A 337 5.03 -5.96 0.77
CA GLY A 337 3.94 -5.76 1.71
C GLY A 337 4.39 -4.94 2.91
N GLU A 338 3.42 -4.41 3.66
CA GLU A 338 3.68 -3.45 4.74
C GLU A 338 4.67 -3.97 5.79
N ALA A 339 4.63 -5.28 6.11
CA ALA A 339 5.51 -5.93 7.08
C ALA A 339 6.98 -6.03 6.65
N THR A 340 7.30 -5.59 5.43
CA THR A 340 8.65 -5.56 4.87
C THR A 340 9.17 -4.14 4.69
N SER A 341 8.46 -3.12 5.20
CA SER A 341 8.80 -1.70 5.06
C SER A 341 9.14 -1.09 6.41
N VAL A 342 10.39 -0.69 6.61
CA VAL A 342 10.82 0.03 7.83
C VAL A 342 10.14 1.41 7.94
N SER A 343 10.04 2.13 6.82
CA SER A 343 9.52 3.50 6.78
C SER A 343 7.99 3.59 6.76
N GLY A 344 7.28 2.47 6.60
CA GLY A 344 5.85 2.44 6.35
C GLY A 344 5.17 1.16 6.80
N ASN A 345 5.71 0.49 7.82
CA ASN A 345 5.04 -0.64 8.45
C ASN A 345 3.64 -0.21 8.90
N GLN A 346 2.69 -1.15 8.83
CA GLN A 346 1.27 -0.96 9.11
C GLN A 346 0.49 -0.11 8.10
N CYS A 347 1.14 0.39 7.05
CA CYS A 347 0.55 1.39 6.18
C CYS A 347 0.48 0.96 4.72
N VAL A 348 -0.57 1.44 4.02
CA VAL A 348 -0.76 1.22 2.57
C VAL A 348 0.43 1.76 1.77
N HIS A 349 0.97 2.93 2.12
CA HIS A 349 2.12 3.51 1.41
C HIS A 349 3.37 2.62 1.56
N GLY A 350 3.58 1.98 2.72
CA GLY A 350 4.67 1.03 2.91
C GLY A 350 4.49 -0.23 2.07
N ALA A 351 3.26 -0.73 1.92
CA ALA A 351 2.95 -1.81 0.98
C ALA A 351 3.27 -1.42 -0.48
N VAL A 352 2.91 -0.20 -0.91
CA VAL A 352 3.23 0.30 -2.25
C VAL A 352 4.74 0.43 -2.46
N HIS A 353 5.45 1.05 -1.52
CA HIS A 353 6.90 1.26 -1.63
C HIS A 353 7.68 -0.06 -1.61
N SER A 354 7.29 -1.02 -0.76
CA SER A 354 7.91 -2.35 -0.75
C SER A 354 7.63 -3.14 -2.03
N GLY A 355 6.45 -2.98 -2.64
CA GLY A 355 6.15 -3.57 -3.96
C GLY A 355 7.07 -3.05 -5.06
N VAL A 356 7.30 -1.74 -5.08
CA VAL A 356 8.26 -1.09 -5.98
C VAL A 356 9.68 -1.63 -5.76
N ARG A 357 10.12 -1.72 -4.50
CA ARG A 357 11.41 -2.31 -4.14
C ARG A 357 11.55 -3.72 -4.68
N ALA A 358 10.67 -4.64 -4.28
CA ALA A 358 10.78 -6.05 -4.61
C ALA A 358 10.72 -6.30 -6.14
N THR A 359 9.93 -5.50 -6.86
CA THR A 359 9.90 -5.54 -8.32
C THR A 359 11.24 -5.15 -8.93
N THR A 360 11.87 -4.09 -8.41
CA THR A 360 13.17 -3.61 -8.91
C THR A 360 14.28 -4.64 -8.63
N GLU A 361 14.29 -5.24 -7.44
CA GLU A 361 15.20 -6.33 -7.08
C GLU A 361 15.01 -7.57 -7.98
N ALA A 362 13.75 -7.96 -8.23
CA ALA A 362 13.43 -9.06 -9.13
C ALA A 362 13.90 -8.81 -10.56
N LEU A 363 13.68 -7.61 -11.10
CA LEU A 363 14.15 -7.21 -12.42
C LEU A 363 15.68 -7.22 -12.51
N ALA A 364 16.37 -6.70 -11.49
CA ALA A 364 17.83 -6.74 -11.45
C ALA A 364 18.37 -8.17 -11.43
N ALA A 365 17.74 -9.06 -10.66
CA ALA A 365 18.08 -10.49 -10.65
C ALA A 365 17.87 -11.16 -12.01
N VAL A 366 16.75 -10.86 -12.70
CA VAL A 366 16.47 -11.34 -14.06
C VAL A 366 17.55 -10.88 -15.04
N HIS A 367 17.98 -9.62 -14.96
CA HIS A 367 18.95 -9.04 -15.89
C HIS A 367 20.42 -9.24 -15.50
N GLY A 368 20.70 -9.75 -14.30
CA GLY A 368 22.06 -9.93 -13.80
C GLY A 368 22.80 -8.63 -13.52
N VAL A 369 22.03 -7.61 -13.12
CA VAL A 369 22.58 -6.35 -12.68
C VAL A 369 22.65 -6.38 -11.16
N ALA A 370 23.78 -5.94 -10.60
CA ALA A 370 23.87 -5.71 -9.18
C ALA A 370 22.90 -4.58 -8.80
N HIS A 371 21.93 -4.88 -7.96
CA HIS A 371 21.09 -3.85 -7.34
C HIS A 371 21.63 -3.60 -5.94
N PRO A 372 21.88 -2.34 -5.55
CA PRO A 372 22.19 -2.04 -4.15
C PRO A 372 21.02 -2.53 -3.29
N MET A 373 21.28 -3.18 -2.16
CA MET A 373 20.17 -3.50 -1.24
C MET A 373 19.41 -2.21 -0.96
N TRP A 374 18.08 -2.26 -1.08
CA TRP A 374 17.25 -1.11 -0.80
C TRP A 374 17.39 -0.76 0.68
N MET A 375 18.19 0.25 1.00
CA MET A 375 18.22 0.84 2.32
C MET A 375 17.03 1.79 2.40
N ALA A 376 15.98 1.38 3.11
CA ALA A 376 14.80 2.20 3.37
C ALA A 376 15.10 3.28 4.42
N SER A 377 16.20 4.03 4.27
CA SER A 377 16.52 5.25 5.02
C SER A 377 17.92 5.76 4.64
N GLU A 378 18.00 6.79 3.78
CA GLU A 378 18.81 7.93 4.22
C GLU A 378 18.00 8.54 5.37
N GLY A 379 18.62 8.59 6.55
CA GLY A 379 17.96 9.03 7.77
C GLY A 379 17.25 10.36 7.56
N TYR A 380 16.06 10.49 8.14
CA TYR A 380 15.59 11.81 8.53
C TYR A 380 16.60 12.35 9.55
N GLU A 381 17.58 13.14 9.10
CA GLU A 381 18.35 13.98 10.01
C GLU A 381 17.37 14.99 10.64
N GLU A 382 17.33 14.98 11.98
CA GLU A 382 16.44 15.80 12.83
C GLU A 382 16.59 17.32 12.63
#